data_AF-A0A821M2M0-F1
#
_entry.id   AF-A0A821M2M0-F1
#
_cell.length_a   1.000
_cell.length_b   1.000
_cell.length_c   1.000
_cell.angle_alpha   90.00
_cell.angle_beta   90.00
_cell.angle_gamma   90.00
#
_symmetry.space_group_name_H-M   'P 1'
#
loop_
_entity.id
_entity.type
_entity.pdbx_description
1 polymer ?
#
loop_
_entity_poly.entity_id
_entity_poly.type
_entity_poly.pdbx_seq_one_letter_code
_entity_poly.pdbx_strand_id
1 'polypeptide(L)'
;MYLGLFILFHIFVSTGAKHFNGGTIGWAPIDPYDNSTSVDITITQSYSWTYPYTKCANNVPISTSGFGSANTNLTCVVDCSTDGNYSSTPIDILTNCTSASSSLKMMTSERSKNITLSADAHFYLAYRGTAWVPLNDPAEKGLDWSIVTYIDLRKRPDGFINTPSVAKFVSPQYAIVNKTIQINIPVSDVNTGDDVRCRCEVTSHREFIHIRNKRSCSGYGTTSCLFGCSCTFPSCVSTTCTGSTCTDTGGCNTTVTTTTTGGTTTTVAATTTGATTTTAATTTNAATTIINITTTETPETPKSTSSFPIRQAIDECADICYPNSVPSGTTLSNCTITFTGTKAGVWYAVAIQVEDFIDTSSTTPMSSVPVQFLIYVQSQTACSLEPIIIPLDCCLEVQVGVSIRFNLSALNLCNQNVATLTDIVVSSGITGMTHINLTHSSTNSSIYYMKFTWTPQANRIGSQQLCTVAYT
;
A
#
# COMPACT_ATOMS: atom_id res chain seq x y z
N MET A 1 29.20 -45.88 -26.63
CA MET A 1 28.94 -45.05 -25.43
C MET A 1 28.12 -43.86 -25.90
N TYR A 2 26.80 -43.88 -25.70
CA TYR A 2 25.90 -42.82 -26.17
C TYR A 2 25.99 -41.63 -25.23
N LEU A 3 26.46 -40.49 -25.73
CA LEU A 3 26.51 -39.23 -24.99
C LEU A 3 25.12 -38.60 -25.04
N GLY A 4 24.33 -38.82 -23.99
CA GLY A 4 22.99 -38.26 -23.85
C GLY A 4 23.04 -36.76 -23.58
N LEU A 5 22.49 -35.98 -24.50
CA LEU A 5 22.27 -34.54 -24.35
C LEU A 5 21.13 -34.31 -23.35
N PHE A 6 21.44 -33.98 -22.10
CA PHE A 6 20.45 -33.55 -21.11
C PHE A 6 20.06 -32.09 -21.41
N ILE A 7 18.93 -31.90 -22.09
CA ILE A 7 18.30 -30.58 -22.22
C ILE A 7 17.57 -30.30 -20.92
N LEU A 8 18.20 -29.49 -20.07
CA LEU A 8 17.61 -28.97 -18.84
C LEU A 8 16.61 -27.86 -19.23
N PHE A 9 15.33 -28.19 -19.37
CA PHE A 9 14.25 -27.19 -19.43
C PHE A 9 14.17 -26.51 -18.06
N HIS A 10 14.91 -25.41 -17.87
CA HIS A 10 14.59 -24.44 -16.83
C HIS A 10 13.24 -23.82 -17.17
N ILE A 11 12.18 -24.41 -16.63
CA ILE A 11 10.89 -23.74 -16.50
C ILE A 11 11.16 -22.56 -15.55
N PHE A 12 11.40 -21.39 -16.11
CA PHE A 12 11.23 -20.14 -15.38
C PHE A 12 9.75 -20.08 -14.99
N VAL A 13 9.44 -20.54 -13.78
CA VAL A 13 8.19 -20.16 -13.13
C VAL A 13 8.33 -18.67 -12.87
N SER A 14 7.74 -17.87 -13.75
CA SER A 14 7.49 -16.45 -13.51
C SER A 14 6.75 -16.34 -12.18
N THR A 15 7.45 -16.01 -11.10
CA THR A 15 6.81 -15.68 -9.82
C THR A 15 5.99 -14.42 -10.06
N GLY A 16 4.66 -14.60 -10.07
CA GLY A 16 3.69 -13.61 -10.48
C GLY A 16 3.79 -12.34 -9.65
N ALA A 17 4.24 -11.25 -10.29
CA ALA A 17 4.32 -9.94 -9.68
C ALA A 17 3.23 -9.01 -10.24
N LYS A 18 1.92 -9.26 -9.99
CA LYS A 18 0.81 -8.38 -10.47
C LYS A 18 -0.54 -8.50 -9.72
N HIS A 19 -0.62 -8.45 -8.39
CA HIS A 19 -1.87 -8.91 -7.76
C HIS A 19 -2.52 -7.97 -6.77
N PHE A 20 -1.75 -7.15 -6.04
CA PHE A 20 -2.32 -6.31 -5.01
C PHE A 20 -2.58 -4.88 -5.53
N ASN A 21 -3.77 -4.37 -5.25
CA ASN A 21 -4.29 -3.09 -5.76
C ASN A 21 -4.72 -2.14 -4.61
N GLY A 22 -4.33 -2.46 -3.38
CA GLY A 22 -4.62 -1.67 -2.18
C GLY A 22 -5.67 -2.29 -1.26
N GLY A 23 -5.98 -1.58 -0.19
CA GLY A 23 -6.88 -2.05 0.84
C GLY A 23 -6.88 -1.16 2.07
N THR A 24 -7.51 -1.66 3.12
CA THR A 24 -7.63 -1.05 4.44
C THR A 24 -7.62 -2.13 5.52
N ILE A 25 -7.08 -1.79 6.69
CA ILE A 25 -7.13 -2.61 7.90
C ILE A 25 -7.64 -1.70 9.01
N GLY A 26 -8.86 -1.95 9.46
CA GLY A 26 -9.48 -1.23 10.56
C GLY A 26 -9.65 -2.11 11.79
N TRP A 27 -9.92 -1.50 12.93
CA TRP A 27 -10.27 -2.22 14.15
C TRP A 27 -11.29 -1.41 14.96
N ALA A 28 -12.01 -2.08 15.86
CA ALA A 28 -12.86 -1.42 16.85
C ALA A 28 -13.03 -2.32 18.08
N PRO A 29 -13.13 -1.77 19.30
CA PRO A 29 -13.53 -2.54 20.46
C PRO A 29 -14.97 -3.03 20.28
N ILE A 30 -15.27 -4.26 20.73
CA ILE A 30 -16.64 -4.78 20.74
C ILE A 30 -17.49 -4.01 21.75
N ASP A 31 -16.91 -3.72 22.91
CA ASP A 31 -17.47 -2.83 23.92
C ASP A 31 -16.44 -1.74 24.28
N PRO A 32 -16.63 -0.49 23.81
CA PRO A 32 -15.76 0.63 24.17
C PRO A 32 -15.69 0.93 25.67
N TYR A 33 -16.68 0.49 26.45
CA TYR A 33 -16.78 0.76 27.88
C TYR A 33 -16.21 -0.37 28.75
N ASP A 34 -15.62 -1.40 28.15
CA ASP A 34 -15.04 -2.51 28.89
C ASP A 34 -14.01 -2.01 29.93
N ASN A 35 -14.06 -2.61 31.12
CA ASN A 35 -13.17 -2.33 32.26
C ASN A 35 -12.38 -3.58 32.69
N SER A 36 -12.49 -4.67 31.94
CA SER A 36 -11.73 -5.89 32.16
C SER A 36 -10.24 -5.67 31.85
N THR A 37 -9.40 -6.62 32.26
CA THR A 37 -7.96 -6.61 31.93
C THR A 37 -7.67 -7.01 30.48
N SER A 38 -8.69 -7.44 29.74
CA SER A 38 -8.57 -8.01 28.40
C SER A 38 -9.77 -7.61 27.54
N VAL A 39 -9.54 -6.83 26.50
CA VAL A 39 -10.58 -6.24 25.67
C VAL A 39 -10.73 -7.05 24.40
N ASP A 40 -11.98 -7.38 24.06
CA ASP A 40 -12.30 -7.96 22.76
C ASP A 40 -12.42 -6.86 21.70
N ILE A 41 -11.69 -7.04 20.60
CA ILE A 41 -11.75 -6.15 19.44
C ILE A 41 -12.10 -6.93 18.18
N THR A 42 -12.69 -6.24 17.21
CA THR A 42 -12.88 -6.74 15.86
C THR A 42 -11.85 -6.10 14.95
N ILE A 43 -11.05 -6.90 14.24
CA ILE A 43 -10.19 -6.42 13.15
C ILE A 43 -10.89 -6.71 11.82
N THR A 44 -11.02 -5.69 10.97
CA THR A 44 -11.62 -5.78 9.64
C THR A 44 -10.56 -5.51 8.57
N GLN A 45 -10.36 -6.48 7.68
CA GLN A 45 -9.44 -6.41 6.55
C GLN A 45 -10.25 -6.32 5.26
N SER A 46 -9.94 -5.35 4.39
CA SER A 46 -10.53 -5.23 3.06
C SER A 46 -9.45 -4.99 2.02
N TYR A 47 -9.41 -5.81 0.98
CA TYR A 47 -8.32 -5.86 0.00
C TYR A 47 -8.85 -5.83 -1.42
N SER A 48 -8.12 -5.15 -2.30
CA SER A 48 -8.36 -5.09 -3.74
C SER A 48 -7.28 -5.85 -4.48
N TRP A 49 -7.69 -6.67 -5.45
CA TRP A 49 -6.80 -7.53 -6.22
C TRP A 49 -7.06 -7.44 -7.72
N THR A 50 -6.05 -7.80 -8.51
CA THR A 50 -6.17 -7.88 -9.98
C THR A 50 -7.01 -9.09 -10.39
N TYR A 51 -8.12 -8.87 -11.07
CA TYR A 51 -9.03 -9.89 -11.61
C TYR A 51 -8.88 -10.04 -13.14
N PRO A 52 -9.01 -11.24 -13.74
CA PRO A 52 -9.30 -12.55 -13.14
C PRO A 52 -8.07 -13.30 -12.66
N TYR A 53 -6.92 -12.64 -12.56
CA TYR A 53 -5.70 -13.30 -12.10
C TYR A 53 -5.88 -13.86 -10.69
N THR A 54 -6.29 -13.01 -9.74
CA THR A 54 -6.75 -13.44 -8.43
C THR A 54 -8.19 -13.89 -8.57
N LYS A 55 -8.48 -15.11 -8.09
CA LYS A 55 -9.81 -15.70 -8.21
C LYS A 55 -10.72 -15.15 -7.12
N CYS A 56 -11.87 -14.62 -7.51
CA CYS A 56 -12.95 -14.31 -6.59
C CYS A 56 -13.52 -15.61 -5.98
N ALA A 57 -13.22 -15.86 -4.72
CA ALA A 57 -13.68 -17.00 -3.93
C ALA A 57 -13.58 -16.70 -2.42
N ASN A 58 -13.87 -17.68 -1.56
CA ASN A 58 -13.55 -17.60 -0.13
C ASN A 58 -12.08 -17.94 0.10
N ASN A 59 -11.47 -17.37 1.15
CA ASN A 59 -10.05 -17.53 1.48
C ASN A 59 -9.10 -17.02 0.37
N VAL A 60 -9.31 -15.79 -0.07
CA VAL A 60 -8.39 -15.08 -0.98
C VAL A 60 -7.15 -14.64 -0.18
N PRO A 61 -5.92 -14.80 -0.72
CA PRO A 61 -5.61 -15.19 -2.09
C PRO A 61 -5.39 -16.70 -2.32
N ILE A 62 -5.35 -17.53 -1.28
CA ILE A 62 -4.98 -18.96 -1.41
C ILE A 62 -5.93 -19.80 -2.26
N SER A 63 -7.17 -19.33 -2.44
CA SER A 63 -8.14 -19.90 -3.38
C SER A 63 -7.78 -19.73 -4.86
N THR A 64 -6.75 -18.94 -5.16
CA THR A 64 -6.21 -18.73 -6.51
C THR A 64 -5.21 -19.83 -6.86
N SER A 65 -5.30 -20.38 -8.08
CA SER A 65 -4.36 -21.40 -8.53
C SER A 65 -2.92 -20.87 -8.48
N GLY A 66 -2.00 -21.61 -7.87
CA GLY A 66 -0.61 -21.21 -7.66
C GLY A 66 -0.35 -20.38 -6.40
N PHE A 67 -1.39 -20.02 -5.63
CA PHE A 67 -1.29 -19.20 -4.42
C PHE A 67 -1.49 -20.00 -3.13
N GLY A 68 -1.45 -21.33 -3.18
CA GLY A 68 -1.77 -22.18 -2.03
C GLY A 68 -0.94 -21.93 -0.77
N SER A 69 0.26 -21.34 -0.92
CA SER A 69 1.16 -20.97 0.18
C SER A 69 1.20 -19.46 0.47
N ALA A 70 0.31 -18.67 -0.12
CA ALA A 70 0.29 -17.20 0.02
C ALA A 70 -0.41 -16.72 1.29
N ASN A 71 -0.84 -17.65 2.17
CA ASN A 71 -1.38 -17.26 3.47
C ASN A 71 -0.24 -16.84 4.40
N THR A 72 -0.39 -15.68 5.03
CA THR A 72 0.48 -15.19 6.09
C THR A 72 -0.36 -14.52 7.17
N ASN A 73 0.26 -14.19 8.28
CA ASN A 73 -0.37 -13.44 9.36
C ASN A 73 -0.11 -11.94 9.22
N LEU A 74 -1.06 -11.13 9.70
CA LEU A 74 -0.77 -9.74 10.02
C LEU A 74 0.30 -9.70 11.12
N THR A 75 1.29 -8.86 10.92
CA THR A 75 2.52 -8.84 11.73
C THR A 75 2.58 -7.56 12.54
N CYS A 76 2.93 -7.64 13.82
CA CYS A 76 3.27 -6.45 14.59
C CYS A 76 4.60 -5.87 14.08
N VAL A 77 4.65 -4.56 13.86
CA VAL A 77 5.81 -3.91 13.22
C VAL A 77 6.49 -2.85 14.07
N VAL A 78 5.76 -2.22 14.99
CA VAL A 78 6.27 -1.20 15.93
C VAL A 78 5.52 -1.34 17.25
N ASP A 79 6.23 -1.07 18.35
CA ASP A 79 5.72 -1.17 19.73
C ASP A 79 5.21 -2.59 20.07
N CYS A 80 5.89 -3.63 19.57
CA CYS A 80 5.43 -5.02 19.75
C CYS A 80 5.57 -5.59 21.16
N SER A 81 6.29 -4.90 22.05
CA SER A 81 6.29 -5.24 23.48
C SER A 81 4.97 -4.93 24.18
N THR A 82 4.12 -4.10 23.54
CA THR A 82 2.82 -3.65 24.05
C THR A 82 1.68 -4.16 23.16
N ASP A 83 1.88 -5.30 22.50
CA ASP A 83 0.93 -5.88 21.55
C ASP A 83 -0.26 -6.61 22.20
N GLY A 84 -0.34 -6.59 23.53
CA GLY A 84 -1.42 -7.23 24.28
C GLY A 84 -1.55 -8.73 24.03
N ASN A 85 -0.43 -9.43 23.80
CA ASN A 85 -0.35 -10.85 23.46
C ASN A 85 -0.78 -11.19 22.03
N TYR A 86 -0.92 -10.20 21.13
CA TYR A 86 -1.25 -10.42 19.73
C TYR A 86 -0.30 -11.42 19.04
N SER A 87 1.02 -11.30 19.27
CA SER A 87 2.03 -12.16 18.64
C SER A 87 1.87 -13.65 18.95
N SER A 88 1.17 -14.01 20.03
CA SER A 88 0.87 -15.39 20.39
C SER A 88 -0.35 -15.96 19.66
N THR A 89 -1.27 -15.10 19.21
CA THR A 89 -2.50 -15.48 18.52
C THR A 89 -2.76 -14.58 17.30
N PRO A 90 -1.82 -14.52 16.35
CA PRO A 90 -1.94 -13.61 15.22
C PRO A 90 -3.06 -14.04 14.27
N ILE A 91 -3.61 -13.07 13.55
CA ILE A 91 -4.66 -13.33 12.56
C ILE A 91 -4.08 -13.41 11.15
N ASP A 92 -4.64 -14.32 10.34
CA ASP A 92 -4.28 -14.46 8.94
C ASP A 92 -4.83 -13.34 8.07
N ILE A 93 -4.24 -13.19 6.87
CA ILE A 93 -4.62 -12.20 5.87
C ILE A 93 -5.78 -12.65 4.98
N LEU A 94 -6.35 -13.83 5.24
CA LEU A 94 -7.33 -14.40 4.35
C LEU A 94 -8.63 -13.61 4.44
N THR A 95 -9.16 -13.27 3.27
CA THR A 95 -10.43 -12.56 3.13
C THR A 95 -11.40 -13.36 2.24
N ASN A 96 -12.66 -12.95 2.18
CA ASN A 96 -13.64 -13.56 1.29
C ASN A 96 -14.01 -12.56 0.20
N CYS A 97 -14.03 -13.00 -1.07
CA CYS A 97 -14.41 -12.13 -2.17
C CYS A 97 -15.82 -11.55 -1.94
N THR A 98 -15.94 -10.22 -2.04
CA THR A 98 -17.19 -9.49 -1.91
C THR A 98 -17.74 -9.09 -3.27
N SER A 99 -16.87 -8.77 -4.24
CA SER A 99 -17.21 -8.33 -5.59
C SER A 99 -16.04 -8.57 -6.55
N ALA A 100 -16.35 -8.70 -7.85
CA ALA A 100 -15.37 -8.76 -8.92
C ALA A 100 -15.94 -8.13 -10.20
N SER A 101 -15.08 -7.49 -11.00
CA SER A 101 -15.40 -6.91 -12.30
C SER A 101 -14.33 -7.27 -13.32
N SER A 102 -14.75 -7.93 -14.41
CA SER A 102 -13.89 -8.22 -15.56
C SER A 102 -13.49 -6.94 -16.31
N SER A 103 -14.39 -5.97 -16.42
CA SER A 103 -14.16 -4.70 -17.11
C SER A 103 -13.10 -3.86 -16.39
N LEU A 104 -13.19 -3.78 -15.06
CA LEU A 104 -12.21 -3.07 -14.25
C LEU A 104 -10.93 -3.86 -13.99
N LYS A 105 -10.93 -5.16 -14.30
CA LYS A 105 -9.86 -6.09 -13.91
C LYS A 105 -9.56 -6.03 -12.41
N MET A 106 -10.61 -5.85 -11.61
CA MET A 106 -10.54 -5.63 -10.17
C MET A 106 -11.45 -6.61 -9.44
N MET A 107 -11.00 -7.09 -8.29
CA MET A 107 -11.86 -7.74 -7.30
C MET A 107 -11.61 -7.17 -5.92
N THR A 108 -12.61 -7.22 -5.06
CA THR A 108 -12.51 -6.81 -3.66
C THR A 108 -12.86 -7.99 -2.77
N SER A 109 -12.19 -8.10 -1.63
CA SER A 109 -12.42 -9.14 -0.63
C SER A 109 -12.33 -8.55 0.78
N GLU A 110 -13.16 -9.06 1.69
CA GLU A 110 -13.24 -8.57 3.06
C GLU A 110 -13.35 -9.73 4.07
N ARG A 111 -12.85 -9.52 5.29
CA ARG A 111 -13.12 -10.36 6.45
C ARG A 111 -12.94 -9.58 7.74
N SER A 112 -13.80 -9.88 8.71
CA SER A 112 -13.64 -9.45 10.10
C SER A 112 -13.34 -10.65 11.00
N LYS A 113 -12.49 -10.45 12.01
CA LYS A 113 -12.17 -11.46 13.02
C LYS A 113 -12.06 -10.81 14.39
N ASN A 114 -12.65 -11.45 15.38
CA ASN A 114 -12.57 -11.01 16.77
C ASN A 114 -11.32 -11.60 17.41
N ILE A 115 -10.63 -10.78 18.19
CA ILE A 115 -9.48 -11.19 19.02
C ILE A 115 -9.57 -10.52 20.38
N THR A 116 -8.92 -11.11 21.36
CA THR A 116 -8.81 -10.58 22.72
C THR A 116 -7.38 -10.12 22.95
N LEU A 117 -7.21 -8.88 23.41
CA LEU A 117 -5.91 -8.27 23.72
C LEU A 117 -5.90 -7.70 25.14
N SER A 118 -4.73 -7.50 25.72
CA SER A 118 -4.62 -6.77 27.01
C SER A 118 -5.18 -5.34 26.89
N ALA A 119 -5.85 -4.86 27.94
CA ALA A 119 -6.54 -3.56 27.93
C ALA A 119 -5.61 -2.33 27.76
N ASP A 120 -4.29 -2.50 27.92
CA ASP A 120 -3.28 -1.46 27.72
C ASP A 120 -2.52 -1.59 26.39
N ALA A 121 -2.95 -2.50 25.51
CA ALA A 121 -2.27 -2.77 24.25
C ALA A 121 -2.24 -1.52 23.36
N HIS A 122 -1.06 -1.21 22.83
CA HIS A 122 -0.86 -0.11 21.87
C HIS A 122 0.31 -0.43 20.96
N PHE A 123 0.04 -0.65 19.68
CA PHE A 123 1.03 -1.15 18.73
C PHE A 123 0.58 -0.96 17.27
N TYR A 124 1.52 -1.16 16.35
CA TYR A 124 1.25 -1.08 14.92
C TYR A 124 1.20 -2.47 14.30
N LEU A 125 0.13 -2.72 13.56
CA LEU A 125 -0.13 -3.98 12.87
C LEU A 125 -0.08 -3.76 11.35
N ALA A 126 0.59 -4.65 10.63
CA ALA A 126 0.77 -4.48 9.18
C ALA A 126 0.45 -5.74 8.38
N TYR A 127 -0.04 -5.52 7.17
CA TYR A 127 0.09 -6.45 6.05
C TYR A 127 1.13 -5.91 5.07
N ARG A 128 2.09 -6.74 4.68
CA ARG A 128 3.18 -6.37 3.77
C ARG A 128 3.32 -7.39 2.67
N GLY A 129 3.81 -6.93 1.53
CA GLY A 129 4.14 -7.83 0.45
C GLY A 129 4.90 -7.14 -0.66
N THR A 130 5.15 -7.95 -1.68
CA THR A 130 5.70 -7.50 -2.96
C THR A 130 4.58 -7.61 -3.99
N ALA A 131 4.83 -7.25 -5.25
CA ALA A 131 3.89 -7.47 -6.35
C ALA A 131 2.65 -6.57 -6.37
N TRP A 132 2.82 -5.28 -6.05
CA TRP A 132 1.84 -4.27 -6.45
C TRP A 132 1.68 -4.22 -7.98
N VAL A 133 0.51 -3.77 -8.46
CA VAL A 133 0.29 -3.54 -9.89
C VAL A 133 1.30 -2.53 -10.45
N PRO A 134 1.71 -2.61 -11.74
CA PRO A 134 2.62 -1.62 -12.29
C PRO A 134 2.05 -0.19 -12.22
N LEU A 135 2.86 0.77 -11.76
CA LEU A 135 2.48 2.17 -11.58
C LEU A 135 3.30 3.10 -12.46
N ASN A 136 2.85 4.35 -12.59
CA ASN A 136 3.58 5.46 -13.21
C ASN A 136 3.84 5.30 -14.72
N ASP A 137 4.44 6.35 -15.29
CA ASP A 137 4.97 6.35 -16.65
C ASP A 137 6.41 6.88 -16.64
N PRO A 138 7.40 6.07 -17.08
CA PRO A 138 7.29 4.69 -17.53
C PRO A 138 6.83 3.73 -16.42
N ALA A 139 6.18 2.63 -16.80
CA ALA A 139 5.60 1.69 -15.83
C ALA A 139 6.65 0.97 -14.97
N GLU A 140 6.62 1.24 -13.67
CA GLU A 140 7.43 0.60 -12.64
C GLU A 140 6.78 -0.70 -12.19
N LYS A 141 7.56 -1.78 -12.01
CA LYS A 141 7.05 -3.13 -11.74
C LYS A 141 7.71 -3.74 -10.51
N GLY A 142 6.99 -4.64 -9.85
CA GLY A 142 7.52 -5.36 -8.70
C GLY A 142 7.70 -4.46 -7.48
N LEU A 143 6.87 -3.43 -7.37
CA LEU A 143 6.86 -2.51 -6.24
C LEU A 143 6.39 -3.25 -4.97
N ASP A 144 7.06 -2.93 -3.88
CA ASP A 144 6.71 -3.38 -2.54
C ASP A 144 5.61 -2.48 -1.95
N TRP A 145 4.85 -3.04 -1.01
CA TRP A 145 3.78 -2.35 -0.35
C TRP A 145 3.65 -2.81 1.11
N SER A 146 3.14 -1.90 1.93
CA SER A 146 2.84 -2.10 3.35
C SER A 146 1.49 -1.45 3.60
N ILE A 147 0.67 -1.96 4.50
CA ILE A 147 -0.59 -1.35 4.92
C ILE A 147 -0.61 -1.46 6.43
N VAL A 148 -0.51 -0.32 7.12
CA VAL A 148 -0.24 -0.29 8.56
C VAL A 148 -1.38 0.40 9.29
N THR A 149 -1.93 -0.27 10.31
CA THR A 149 -2.90 0.32 11.24
C THR A 149 -2.30 0.48 12.63
N TYR A 150 -2.72 1.52 13.33
CA TYR A 150 -2.37 1.76 14.73
C TYR A 150 -3.54 1.34 15.63
N ILE A 151 -3.28 0.41 16.54
CA ILE A 151 -4.21 -0.06 17.57
C ILE A 151 -3.81 0.57 18.90
N ASP A 152 -4.76 1.15 19.63
CA ASP A 152 -4.57 1.69 20.98
C ASP A 152 -5.81 1.44 21.84
N LEU A 153 -5.70 0.50 22.78
CA LEU A 153 -6.79 0.12 23.68
C LEU A 153 -6.77 0.89 24.99
N ARG A 154 -5.78 1.76 25.20
CA ARG A 154 -5.70 2.56 26.42
C ARG A 154 -6.93 3.47 26.50
N LYS A 155 -7.49 3.57 27.71
CA LYS A 155 -8.64 4.43 27.95
C LYS A 155 -8.29 5.89 27.69
N ARG A 156 -9.22 6.55 27.01
CA ARG A 156 -9.24 8.00 26.85
C ARG A 156 -9.48 8.69 28.20
N PRO A 157 -9.16 9.99 28.32
CA PRO A 157 -9.47 10.78 29.51
C PRO A 157 -10.95 10.83 29.90
N ASP A 158 -11.85 10.63 28.94
CA ASP A 158 -13.31 10.56 29.13
C ASP A 158 -13.82 9.17 29.59
N GLY A 159 -12.92 8.18 29.73
CA GLY A 159 -13.17 6.93 30.45
C GLY A 159 -13.52 5.70 29.60
N PHE A 160 -13.59 5.84 28.27
CA PHE A 160 -13.84 4.74 27.35
C PHE A 160 -12.68 4.53 26.36
N ILE A 161 -12.67 3.39 25.68
CA ILE A 161 -11.66 3.02 24.68
C ILE A 161 -12.03 3.65 23.35
N ASN A 162 -11.04 4.17 22.62
CA ASN A 162 -11.30 4.80 21.34
C ASN A 162 -11.99 3.85 20.35
N THR A 163 -12.97 4.36 19.59
CA THR A 163 -13.56 3.65 18.46
C THR A 163 -13.06 4.30 17.17
N PRO A 164 -12.08 3.69 16.49
CA PRO A 164 -11.42 4.32 15.34
C PRO A 164 -12.39 4.80 14.26
N SER A 165 -12.01 5.90 13.62
CA SER A 165 -12.70 6.37 12.42
C SER A 165 -12.74 5.29 11.34
N VAL A 166 -13.85 5.26 10.60
CA VAL A 166 -14.07 4.32 9.49
C VAL A 166 -13.85 5.06 8.18
N ALA A 167 -12.96 4.52 7.35
CA ALA A 167 -12.77 4.95 5.97
C ALA A 167 -13.04 3.78 5.03
N LYS A 168 -14.15 3.84 4.29
CA LYS A 168 -14.48 2.86 3.25
C LYS A 168 -14.26 3.49 1.89
N PHE A 169 -13.27 2.99 1.16
CA PHE A 169 -12.91 3.54 -0.12
C PHE A 169 -13.03 2.49 -1.23
N VAL A 170 -13.31 2.95 -2.45
CA VAL A 170 -13.38 2.05 -3.60
C VAL A 170 -12.20 2.25 -4.53
N SER A 171 -11.55 1.15 -4.86
CA SER A 171 -10.54 1.09 -5.91
C SER A 171 -11.15 0.52 -7.21
N PRO A 172 -10.87 1.10 -8.39
CA PRO A 172 -10.04 2.28 -8.59
C PRO A 172 -10.89 3.55 -8.76
N GLN A 173 -10.23 4.70 -8.70
CA GLN A 173 -10.77 5.99 -9.11
C GLN A 173 -10.33 6.31 -10.54
N TYR A 174 -11.01 7.25 -11.18
CA TYR A 174 -10.77 7.60 -12.58
C TYR A 174 -10.52 9.08 -12.76
N ALA A 175 -9.53 9.40 -13.57
CA ALA A 175 -9.24 10.75 -14.03
C ALA A 175 -9.17 10.78 -15.55
N ILE A 176 -9.72 11.82 -16.19
CA ILE A 176 -9.49 12.06 -17.61
C ILE A 176 -8.12 12.72 -17.76
N VAL A 177 -7.34 12.32 -18.77
CA VAL A 177 -6.04 12.92 -19.06
C VAL A 177 -6.12 14.45 -19.17
N ASN A 178 -5.19 15.14 -18.51
CA ASN A 178 -5.09 16.59 -18.40
C ASN A 178 -6.31 17.29 -17.76
N LYS A 179 -7.14 16.55 -17.01
CA LYS A 179 -8.22 17.11 -16.20
C LYS A 179 -7.91 16.92 -14.72
N THR A 180 -8.04 18.00 -13.96
CA THR A 180 -7.95 17.97 -12.51
C THR A 180 -9.25 17.46 -11.93
N ILE A 181 -9.17 16.46 -11.06
CA ILE A 181 -10.29 15.91 -10.31
C ILE A 181 -10.05 16.09 -8.81
N GLN A 182 -11.14 16.09 -8.06
CA GLN A 182 -11.13 16.03 -6.60
C GLN A 182 -11.72 14.69 -6.16
N ILE A 183 -10.94 13.93 -5.40
CA ILE A 183 -11.35 12.64 -4.84
C ILE A 183 -11.52 12.84 -3.33
N ASN A 184 -12.76 12.81 -2.86
CA ASN A 184 -13.06 12.89 -1.43
C ASN A 184 -13.00 11.50 -0.80
N ILE A 185 -12.22 11.35 0.27
CA ILE A 185 -12.18 10.12 1.06
C ILE A 185 -13.30 10.22 2.12
N PRO A 186 -14.33 9.36 2.05
CA PRO A 186 -15.39 9.38 3.04
C PRO A 186 -14.85 8.83 4.35
N VAL A 187 -14.80 9.69 5.35
CA VAL A 187 -14.41 9.38 6.72
C VAL A 187 -15.59 9.61 7.64
N SER A 188 -15.78 8.73 8.60
CA SER A 188 -16.80 8.89 9.63
C SER A 188 -16.25 8.46 10.98
N ASP A 189 -16.59 9.21 12.01
CA ASP A 189 -16.24 8.88 13.39
C ASP A 189 -17.48 8.96 14.27
N VAL A 190 -17.58 8.02 15.20
CA VAL A 190 -18.68 7.88 16.15
C VAL A 190 -18.38 8.59 17.46
N ASN A 191 -17.11 8.85 17.77
CA ASN A 191 -16.72 9.51 19.00
C ASN A 191 -16.97 11.03 18.88
N THR A 192 -17.72 11.59 19.83
CA THR A 192 -18.17 12.98 19.75
C THR A 192 -17.05 13.92 20.20
N GLY A 193 -16.70 14.88 19.35
CA GLY A 193 -15.70 15.91 19.66
C GLY A 193 -14.31 15.60 19.12
N ASP A 194 -14.11 14.37 18.63
CA ASP A 194 -12.89 13.93 17.97
C ASP A 194 -12.68 14.64 16.63
N ASP A 195 -11.42 14.78 16.25
CA ASP A 195 -10.96 15.45 15.04
C ASP A 195 -10.26 14.43 14.13
N VAL A 196 -10.90 14.13 13.00
CA VAL A 196 -10.37 13.18 12.02
C VAL A 196 -9.56 13.92 10.95
N ARG A 197 -8.31 13.50 10.78
CA ARG A 197 -7.38 14.11 9.83
C ARG A 197 -6.82 13.06 8.88
N CYS A 198 -6.59 13.45 7.64
CA CYS A 198 -5.90 12.62 6.67
C CYS A 198 -4.49 13.13 6.40
N ARG A 199 -3.54 12.21 6.28
CA ARG A 199 -2.19 12.50 5.80
C ARG A 199 -1.72 11.44 4.82
N CYS A 200 -0.73 11.77 4.00
CA CYS A 200 -0.04 10.77 3.21
C CYS A 200 0.67 9.76 4.12
N GLU A 201 0.65 8.49 3.73
CA GLU A 201 1.48 7.47 4.36
C GLU A 201 2.96 7.78 4.10
N VAL A 202 3.80 7.45 5.08
CA VAL A 202 5.25 7.72 5.03
C VAL A 202 6.04 6.43 4.84
N THR A 203 7.14 6.51 4.10
CA THR A 203 8.19 5.51 4.19
C THR A 203 9.06 5.79 5.40
N SER A 204 9.62 4.73 5.97
CA SER A 204 10.77 4.89 6.82
C SER A 204 11.93 5.36 5.95
N HIS A 205 12.43 6.59 6.15
CA HIS A 205 13.68 7.06 5.53
C HIS A 205 14.88 6.42 6.23
N ARG A 206 14.92 5.10 6.30
CA ARG A 206 16.21 4.42 6.18
C ARG A 206 16.49 4.43 4.69
N GLU A 207 17.75 4.63 4.31
CA GLU A 207 18.25 3.96 3.13
C GLU A 207 17.87 2.48 3.28
N PHE A 208 16.69 2.10 2.80
CA PHE A 208 16.42 0.75 2.42
C PHE A 208 17.38 0.53 1.26
N ILE A 209 18.60 0.13 1.62
CA ILE A 209 19.30 -0.91 0.90
C ILE A 209 18.21 -1.93 0.61
N HIS A 210 17.70 -1.84 -0.61
CA HIS A 210 16.78 -2.78 -1.20
C HIS A 210 17.11 -4.16 -0.64
N ILE A 211 16.23 -4.73 0.19
CA ILE A 211 16.17 -6.17 0.38
C ILE A 211 15.50 -6.76 -0.88
N ARG A 212 15.96 -6.34 -2.07
CA ARG A 212 16.13 -7.30 -3.14
C ARG A 212 17.15 -8.28 -2.59
N ASN A 213 17.04 -9.54 -2.98
CA ASN A 213 18.21 -10.40 -3.07
C ASN A 213 19.22 -9.81 -4.07
N LYS A 214 19.77 -8.61 -3.84
CA LYS A 214 21.17 -8.33 -4.15
C LYS A 214 21.91 -9.29 -3.24
N ARG A 215 22.24 -10.47 -3.79
CA ARG A 215 23.26 -11.36 -3.22
C ARG A 215 24.35 -10.45 -2.68
N SER A 216 24.53 -10.48 -1.36
CA SER A 216 25.42 -9.56 -0.68
C SER A 216 26.75 -9.50 -1.45
N CYS A 217 27.20 -8.31 -1.85
CA CYS A 217 28.58 -8.13 -2.29
C CYS A 217 29.56 -8.43 -1.13
N SER A 218 29.06 -8.70 0.08
CA SER A 218 29.78 -9.32 1.20
C SER A 218 29.36 -10.79 1.39
N GLY A 219 29.75 -11.67 0.46
CA GLY A 219 29.94 -13.07 0.80
C GLY A 219 31.23 -13.20 1.62
N TYR A 220 31.12 -13.65 2.87
CA TYR A 220 32.27 -14.06 3.67
C TYR A 220 33.15 -15.01 2.83
N GLY A 221 34.33 -14.52 2.43
CA GLY A 221 35.41 -15.28 1.80
C GLY A 221 35.02 -16.14 0.59
N THR A 222 35.07 -15.58 -0.63
CA THR A 222 35.58 -16.25 -1.86
C THR A 222 35.36 -15.38 -3.13
N THR A 223 36.47 -14.82 -3.63
CA THR A 223 36.88 -14.60 -5.05
C THR A 223 35.92 -14.13 -6.17
N SER A 224 34.63 -13.84 -5.97
CA SER A 224 33.73 -13.48 -7.08
C SER A 224 33.10 -12.08 -6.97
N CYS A 225 33.16 -11.32 -8.06
CA CYS A 225 32.42 -10.07 -8.26
C CYS A 225 31.09 -10.38 -8.94
N LEU A 226 29.99 -9.83 -8.40
CA LEU A 226 28.64 -10.06 -8.92
C LEU A 226 28.17 -8.87 -9.76
N PHE A 227 27.33 -9.16 -10.76
CA PHE A 227 26.69 -8.15 -11.61
C PHE A 227 26.00 -7.07 -10.77
N GLY A 228 26.34 -5.81 -11.01
CA GLY A 228 25.80 -4.66 -10.27
C GLY A 228 26.49 -4.30 -8.95
N CYS A 229 27.57 -5.01 -8.55
CA CYS A 229 28.45 -4.54 -7.47
C CYS A 229 29.28 -3.32 -7.91
N SER A 230 29.79 -2.54 -6.93
CA SER A 230 30.65 -1.38 -7.20
C SER A 230 32.00 -1.82 -7.77
N CYS A 231 32.47 -1.15 -8.82
CA CYS A 231 33.80 -1.40 -9.38
C CYS A 231 34.95 -1.04 -8.41
N THR A 232 34.65 -0.35 -7.31
CA THR A 232 35.61 -0.01 -6.26
C THR A 232 35.83 -1.14 -5.24
N PHE A 233 35.07 -2.25 -5.33
CA PHE A 233 35.25 -3.40 -4.43
C PHE A 233 36.55 -4.17 -4.76
N PRO A 234 37.34 -4.58 -3.74
CA PRO A 234 38.61 -5.29 -3.95
C PRO A 234 38.50 -6.59 -4.77
N SER A 235 37.34 -7.25 -4.76
CA SER A 235 37.05 -8.48 -5.52
C SER A 235 36.61 -8.24 -6.96
N CYS A 236 36.41 -6.99 -7.38
CA CYS A 236 35.93 -6.57 -8.70
C CYS A 236 37.00 -5.93 -9.59
N VAL A 237 38.25 -5.85 -9.09
CA VAL A 237 39.41 -5.39 -9.85
C VAL A 237 39.62 -6.34 -11.02
N SER A 238 39.55 -5.81 -12.26
CA SER A 238 39.60 -6.52 -13.56
C SER A 238 38.29 -7.03 -14.17
N THR A 239 37.11 -6.57 -13.72
CA THR A 239 35.81 -6.86 -14.36
C THR A 239 35.39 -5.76 -15.35
N THR A 240 34.50 -6.09 -16.29
CA THR A 240 33.95 -5.10 -17.22
C THR A 240 32.96 -4.20 -16.48
N CYS A 241 33.14 -2.88 -16.57
CA CYS A 241 32.32 -1.89 -15.86
C CYS A 241 31.63 -0.94 -16.84
N THR A 242 30.38 -0.60 -16.53
CA THR A 242 29.67 0.53 -17.14
C THR A 242 29.33 1.52 -16.03
N GLY A 243 29.93 2.71 -16.09
CA GLY A 243 29.89 3.65 -14.98
C GLY A 243 30.63 3.12 -13.74
N SER A 244 29.99 3.17 -12.57
CA SER A 244 30.55 2.69 -11.30
C SER A 244 30.17 1.24 -10.95
N THR A 245 29.55 0.50 -11.88
CA THR A 245 28.97 -0.83 -11.62
C THR A 245 29.44 -1.89 -12.61
N CYS A 246 29.66 -3.12 -12.11
CA CYS A 246 30.12 -4.27 -12.90
C CYS A 246 29.01 -4.86 -13.78
N THR A 247 29.34 -5.22 -15.02
CA THR A 247 28.41 -5.75 -16.03
C THR A 247 28.54 -7.25 -16.32
N ASP A 248 29.48 -7.95 -15.69
CA ASP A 248 29.64 -9.40 -15.80
C ASP A 248 29.75 -10.07 -14.41
N THR A 249 29.53 -11.38 -14.35
CA THR A 249 29.61 -12.19 -13.11
C THR A 249 30.91 -12.99 -13.02
N GLY A 250 32.04 -12.43 -13.44
CA GLY A 250 33.32 -13.14 -13.51
C GLY A 250 34.44 -12.45 -12.72
N GLY A 251 34.50 -12.64 -11.40
CA GLY A 251 35.66 -12.23 -10.59
C GLY A 251 36.93 -13.05 -10.89
N CYS A 252 38.09 -12.42 -10.68
CA CYS A 252 39.48 -12.80 -11.02
C CYS A 252 39.75 -14.25 -11.48
N ASN A 253 40.20 -14.39 -12.73
CA ASN A 253 41.13 -15.47 -13.07
C ASN A 253 42.54 -14.98 -12.70
N THR A 254 43.14 -15.49 -11.63
CA THR A 254 44.56 -15.27 -11.34
C THR A 254 45.40 -16.02 -12.38
N THR A 255 45.59 -15.43 -13.55
CA THR A 255 46.60 -15.89 -14.49
C THR A 255 47.94 -15.35 -13.98
N VAL A 256 48.70 -16.20 -13.29
CA VAL A 256 50.12 -15.95 -13.03
C VAL A 256 50.82 -15.96 -14.37
N THR A 257 51.04 -14.78 -14.95
CA THR A 257 51.96 -14.62 -16.08
C THR A 257 53.36 -14.50 -15.52
N THR A 258 54.07 -15.62 -15.47
CA THR A 258 55.51 -15.64 -15.23
C THR A 258 56.18 -14.95 -16.42
N THR A 259 56.74 -13.76 -16.21
CA THR A 259 57.73 -13.18 -17.12
C THR A 259 58.97 -12.85 -16.31
N THR A 260 59.96 -13.72 -16.46
CA THR A 260 61.30 -13.58 -15.93
C THR A 260 62.04 -12.50 -16.73
N THR A 261 62.45 -11.41 -16.10
CA THR A 261 63.73 -10.76 -16.45
C THR A 261 64.28 -9.94 -15.26
N GLY A 262 65.33 -10.48 -14.66
CA GLY A 262 66.46 -9.81 -14.00
C GLY A 262 66.28 -8.56 -13.13
N GLY A 263 66.59 -8.71 -11.84
CA GLY A 263 67.54 -7.79 -11.21
C GLY A 263 67.07 -7.00 -9.99
N THR A 264 67.51 -7.47 -8.82
CA THR A 264 67.85 -6.70 -7.61
C THR A 264 66.76 -6.48 -6.55
N THR A 265 67.01 -7.14 -5.41
CA THR A 265 66.32 -7.05 -4.12
C THR A 265 66.54 -5.70 -3.45
N THR A 266 65.49 -5.05 -2.94
CA THR A 266 65.57 -4.23 -1.72
C THR A 266 64.20 -4.18 -1.03
N THR A 267 64.11 -4.73 0.16
CA THR A 267 62.97 -4.62 1.09
C THR A 267 63.17 -3.42 2.00
N VAL A 268 62.19 -2.52 2.08
CA VAL A 268 62.02 -1.62 3.24
C VAL A 268 60.53 -1.46 3.55
N ALA A 269 60.14 -1.93 4.73
CA ALA A 269 58.88 -1.60 5.38
C ALA A 269 59.11 -0.37 6.27
N ALA A 270 58.18 0.59 6.25
CA ALA A 270 58.16 1.68 7.21
C ALA A 270 56.77 1.78 7.85
N THR A 271 56.70 1.32 9.09
CA THR A 271 55.65 1.61 10.07
C THR A 271 56.00 2.93 10.75
N THR A 272 55.03 3.79 11.02
CA THR A 272 55.24 4.89 11.99
C THR A 272 54.00 5.08 12.85
N THR A 273 54.16 4.68 14.10
CA THR A 273 53.35 4.96 15.28
C THR A 273 53.69 6.36 15.81
N GLY A 274 52.71 7.06 16.37
CA GLY A 274 52.94 8.32 17.09
C GLY A 274 51.80 8.62 18.05
N ALA A 275 51.89 8.08 19.27
CA ALA A 275 51.08 8.47 20.41
C ALA A 275 51.81 9.56 21.21
N THR A 276 51.09 10.52 21.78
CA THR A 276 51.59 11.36 22.88
C THR A 276 50.46 11.71 23.84
N THR A 277 50.72 11.41 25.11
CA THR A 277 49.88 11.57 26.30
C THR A 277 50.16 12.92 26.98
N THR A 278 49.15 13.50 27.65
CA THR A 278 49.25 14.23 28.95
C THR A 278 47.84 14.66 29.38
N THR A 279 47.22 13.97 30.34
CA THR A 279 47.09 14.27 31.79
C THR A 279 45.87 15.13 32.15
N ALA A 280 45.09 14.62 33.11
CA ALA A 280 43.77 15.04 33.53
C ALA A 280 43.72 16.32 34.39
N ALA A 281 42.57 16.99 34.35
CA ALA A 281 42.05 17.80 35.46
C ALA A 281 40.52 17.64 35.53
N THR A 282 40.04 17.24 36.70
CA THR A 282 38.64 17.03 37.07
C THR A 282 38.06 18.33 37.60
N THR A 283 36.95 18.83 37.03
CA THR A 283 36.01 19.71 37.74
C THR A 283 34.59 19.48 37.24
N THR A 284 33.73 19.07 38.16
CA THR A 284 32.27 19.07 38.06
C THR A 284 31.74 20.48 37.84
N ASN A 285 30.82 20.67 36.90
CA ASN A 285 29.69 21.59 37.03
C ASN A 285 28.64 21.29 35.95
N ALA A 286 27.39 21.15 36.41
CA ALA A 286 26.20 21.06 35.58
C ALA A 286 25.92 22.42 34.94
N ALA A 287 25.74 22.44 33.62
CA ALA A 287 25.18 23.58 32.90
C ALA A 287 24.50 23.13 31.61
N THR A 288 23.21 23.44 31.54
CA THR A 288 22.27 23.38 30.42
C THR A 288 22.88 23.99 29.17
N THR A 289 22.95 23.22 28.07
CA THR A 289 23.41 23.75 26.77
C THR A 289 22.28 23.70 25.76
N ILE A 290 21.74 24.89 25.44
CA ILE A 290 20.93 25.14 24.25
C ILE A 290 21.89 25.15 23.05
N ILE A 291 21.72 24.22 22.11
CA ILE A 291 22.45 24.24 20.84
C ILE A 291 21.57 24.95 19.81
N ASN A 292 21.91 26.20 19.50
CA ASN A 292 21.52 26.86 18.25
C ASN A 292 22.35 26.27 17.11
N ILE A 293 21.72 25.54 16.19
CA ILE A 293 22.30 25.19 14.90
C ILE A 293 21.74 26.15 13.86
N THR A 294 22.54 27.15 13.49
CA THR A 294 22.35 27.90 12.25
C THR A 294 22.79 27.03 11.08
N THR A 295 21.84 26.63 10.23
CA THR A 295 22.11 26.17 8.86
C THR A 295 21.46 27.14 7.89
N THR A 296 22.30 27.74 7.06
CA THR A 296 21.98 28.67 5.98
C THR A 296 21.02 28.01 4.97
N GLU A 297 19.91 28.68 4.70
CA GLU A 297 18.85 28.27 3.77
C GLU A 297 19.24 28.49 2.31
N THR A 298 18.88 27.54 1.44
CA THR A 298 18.63 27.79 0.02
C THR A 298 17.11 27.72 -0.22
N PRO A 299 16.47 28.69 -0.89
CA PRO A 299 15.02 28.74 -1.01
C PRO A 299 14.49 27.79 -2.11
N GLU A 300 13.26 27.30 -1.92
CA GLU A 300 12.40 26.55 -2.86
C GLU A 300 12.41 25.00 -2.78
N THR A 301 12.03 24.43 -1.63
CA THR A 301 11.09 23.27 -1.60
C THR A 301 10.50 23.13 -0.19
N PRO A 302 9.18 23.18 0.03
CA PRO A 302 8.61 22.89 1.34
C PRO A 302 8.72 21.38 1.60
N LYS A 303 9.74 20.97 2.36
CA LYS A 303 9.77 19.68 3.03
C LYS A 303 8.70 19.68 4.11
N SER A 304 7.73 18.77 4.00
CA SER A 304 6.82 18.44 5.11
C SER A 304 7.68 17.95 6.27
N THR A 305 7.91 18.83 7.24
CA THR A 305 8.57 18.52 8.51
C THR A 305 7.47 18.43 9.55
N SER A 306 6.73 17.33 9.56
CA SER A 306 6.00 16.97 10.77
C SER A 306 7.03 16.53 11.81
N SER A 307 7.20 17.37 12.83
CA SER A 307 8.06 17.13 13.98
C SER A 307 7.46 16.02 14.84
N PHE A 308 7.66 14.75 14.45
CA PHE A 308 7.39 13.61 15.32
C PHE A 308 8.70 13.12 15.95
N PRO A 309 8.80 13.05 17.29
CA PRO A 309 9.99 12.54 17.96
C PRO A 309 10.12 11.03 17.71
N ILE A 310 11.21 10.62 17.07
CA ILE A 310 11.84 9.28 17.05
C ILE A 310 10.90 8.10 17.40
N ARG A 311 9.81 7.89 16.65
CA ARG A 311 9.29 6.52 16.49
C ARG A 311 10.24 5.80 15.55
N GLN A 312 10.51 4.52 15.79
CA GLN A 312 11.15 3.66 14.80
C GLN A 312 10.46 3.92 13.47
N ALA A 313 11.20 4.40 12.47
CA ALA A 313 10.61 4.92 11.25
C ALA A 313 9.68 3.84 10.65
N ILE A 314 8.37 4.08 10.69
CA ILE A 314 7.34 3.14 10.27
C ILE A 314 7.34 3.17 8.75
N ASP A 315 7.41 2.00 8.14
CA ASP A 315 7.18 1.88 6.70
C ASP A 315 5.70 1.59 6.44
N GLU A 316 4.94 2.65 6.20
CA GLU A 316 3.48 2.60 6.08
C GLU A 316 3.01 2.18 4.69
N CYS A 317 3.82 2.43 3.64
CA CYS A 317 3.44 2.19 2.24
C CYS A 317 4.56 1.62 1.35
N ALA A 318 5.80 1.48 1.83
CA ALA A 318 6.94 1.02 1.04
C ALA A 318 7.12 1.80 -0.28
N ASP A 319 7.12 1.14 -1.44
CA ASP A 319 7.43 1.80 -2.71
C ASP A 319 6.27 2.63 -3.28
N ILE A 320 5.05 2.51 -2.72
CA ILE A 320 3.86 3.19 -3.24
C ILE A 320 3.53 4.50 -2.50
N CYS A 321 4.45 5.00 -1.69
CA CYS A 321 4.26 6.24 -0.95
C CYS A 321 4.25 7.48 -1.83
N TYR A 322 3.47 8.47 -1.40
CA TYR A 322 3.56 9.84 -1.92
C TYR A 322 4.98 10.42 -1.69
N PRO A 323 5.52 11.26 -2.59
CA PRO A 323 4.93 11.74 -3.85
C PRO A 323 5.19 10.85 -5.06
N ASN A 324 5.95 9.77 -4.92
CA ASN A 324 6.49 9.04 -6.08
C ASN A 324 5.44 8.19 -6.82
N SER A 325 4.35 7.83 -6.15
CA SER A 325 3.27 7.01 -6.71
C SER A 325 2.18 7.80 -7.45
N VAL A 326 2.31 9.13 -7.53
CA VAL A 326 1.36 10.06 -8.17
C VAL A 326 2.09 11.17 -8.96
N PRO A 327 1.42 11.86 -9.90
CA PRO A 327 2.02 12.98 -10.61
C PRO A 327 2.37 14.16 -9.70
N SER A 328 3.42 14.90 -10.07
CA SER A 328 3.81 16.16 -9.41
C SER A 328 2.64 17.14 -9.36
N GLY A 329 2.45 17.81 -8.22
CA GLY A 329 1.35 18.75 -8.00
C GLY A 329 0.07 18.11 -7.47
N THR A 330 0.05 16.79 -7.26
CA THR A 330 -1.00 16.14 -6.47
C THR A 330 -0.95 16.65 -5.03
N THR A 331 -2.11 16.99 -4.45
CA THR A 331 -2.19 17.50 -3.07
C THR A 331 -3.28 16.78 -2.28
N LEU A 332 -3.12 16.72 -0.96
CA LEU A 332 -4.10 16.21 -0.01
C LEU A 332 -4.43 17.33 0.99
N SER A 333 -5.71 17.70 1.09
CA SER A 333 -6.20 18.68 2.05
C SER A 333 -7.60 18.28 2.50
N ASN A 334 -7.87 18.29 3.80
CA ASN A 334 -9.18 17.92 4.38
C ASN A 334 -9.72 16.59 3.82
N CYS A 335 -8.87 15.54 3.79
CA CYS A 335 -9.22 14.23 3.24
C CYS A 335 -9.68 14.26 1.76
N THR A 336 -9.39 15.34 1.03
CA THR A 336 -9.66 15.48 -0.40
C THR A 336 -8.36 15.54 -1.17
N ILE A 337 -8.23 14.66 -2.17
CA ILE A 337 -7.08 14.59 -3.05
C ILE A 337 -7.37 15.39 -4.30
N THR A 338 -6.52 16.36 -4.63
CA THR A 338 -6.54 17.04 -5.93
C THR A 338 -5.51 16.39 -6.83
N PHE A 339 -5.96 15.79 -7.93
CA PHE A 339 -5.14 14.96 -8.81
C PHE A 339 -5.30 15.38 -10.27
N THR A 340 -4.21 15.38 -11.04
CA THR A 340 -4.24 15.59 -12.50
C THR A 340 -3.38 14.52 -13.19
N GLY A 341 -4.02 13.65 -13.97
CA GLY A 341 -3.31 12.63 -14.74
C GLY A 341 -2.76 13.19 -16.05
N THR A 342 -1.47 13.11 -16.30
CA THR A 342 -0.83 13.73 -17.49
C THR A 342 -0.76 12.81 -18.70
N LYS A 343 -0.96 11.50 -18.51
CA LYS A 343 -0.90 10.51 -19.58
C LYS A 343 -1.97 9.44 -19.42
N ALA A 344 -2.70 9.19 -20.52
CA ALA A 344 -3.72 8.15 -20.58
C ALA A 344 -3.13 6.74 -20.52
N GLY A 345 -3.89 5.80 -19.95
CA GLY A 345 -3.50 4.40 -19.81
C GLY A 345 -2.59 4.11 -18.61
N VAL A 346 -2.34 5.10 -17.76
CA VAL A 346 -1.42 5.00 -16.62
C VAL A 346 -2.18 4.76 -15.33
N TRP A 347 -1.61 3.90 -14.47
CA TRP A 347 -2.07 3.64 -13.11
C TRP A 347 -1.20 4.39 -12.10
N TYR A 348 -1.85 4.99 -11.12
CA TYR A 348 -1.21 5.61 -9.97
C TYR A 348 -1.77 4.98 -8.69
N ALA A 349 -1.01 5.04 -7.61
CA ALA A 349 -1.45 4.56 -6.30
C ALA A 349 -1.53 5.71 -5.31
N VAL A 350 -2.54 5.66 -4.46
CA VAL A 350 -2.69 6.56 -3.32
C VAL A 350 -2.59 5.73 -2.06
N ALA A 351 -1.86 6.26 -1.09
CA ALA A 351 -1.57 5.67 0.20
C ALA A 351 -1.68 6.75 1.28
N ILE A 352 -2.72 6.65 2.12
CA ILE A 352 -3.03 7.67 3.16
C ILE A 352 -3.39 7.00 4.48
N GLN A 353 -3.12 7.70 5.58
CA GLN A 353 -3.62 7.39 6.90
C GLN A 353 -4.80 8.31 7.22
N VAL A 354 -5.88 7.70 7.71
CA VAL A 354 -6.97 8.41 8.37
C VAL A 354 -6.73 8.28 9.87
N GLU A 355 -6.33 9.39 10.47
CA GLU A 355 -5.93 9.49 11.86
C GLU A 355 -7.04 10.16 12.67
N ASP A 356 -7.24 9.62 13.86
CA ASP A 356 -8.27 10.05 14.79
C ASP A 356 -7.59 10.67 16.02
N PHE A 357 -8.01 11.89 16.37
CA PHE A 357 -7.47 12.68 17.46
C PHE A 357 -8.60 13.08 18.40
N ILE A 358 -8.32 13.08 19.71
CA ILE A 358 -9.35 13.43 20.71
C ILE A 358 -9.92 14.84 20.54
N ASP A 359 -9.14 15.76 19.95
CA ASP A 359 -9.58 17.11 19.62
C ASP A 359 -8.62 17.77 18.61
N THR A 360 -8.97 18.99 18.18
CA THR A 360 -8.20 19.80 17.23
C THR A 360 -6.81 20.23 17.71
N SER A 361 -6.54 20.14 19.02
CA SER A 361 -5.25 20.52 19.63
C SER A 361 -4.30 19.34 19.80
N SER A 362 -4.81 18.11 19.79
CA SER A 362 -4.00 16.90 19.96
C SER A 362 -3.02 16.71 18.80
N THR A 363 -1.80 16.31 19.17
CA THR A 363 -0.70 16.00 18.24
C THR A 363 -0.43 14.51 18.14
N THR A 364 -1.11 13.67 18.93
CA THR A 364 -0.93 12.21 18.92
C THR A 364 -2.26 11.55 18.55
N PRO A 365 -2.29 10.74 17.48
CA PRO A 365 -3.51 10.03 17.11
C PRO A 365 -3.81 8.92 18.12
N MET A 366 -5.09 8.68 18.37
CA MET A 366 -5.61 7.55 19.14
C MET A 366 -5.78 6.31 18.26
N SER A 367 -5.94 6.49 16.96
CA SER A 367 -5.96 5.40 16.00
C SER A 367 -5.53 5.89 14.62
N SER A 368 -5.14 4.95 13.76
CA SER A 368 -4.73 5.23 12.38
C SER A 368 -5.21 4.10 11.49
N VAL A 369 -6.05 4.43 10.51
CA VAL A 369 -6.60 3.49 9.54
C VAL A 369 -5.99 3.77 8.16
N PRO A 370 -5.25 2.81 7.59
CA PRO A 370 -4.67 2.95 6.27
C PRO A 370 -5.75 2.84 5.19
N VAL A 371 -5.60 3.63 4.13
CA VAL A 371 -6.43 3.56 2.93
C VAL A 371 -5.51 3.61 1.71
N GLN A 372 -5.50 2.50 0.97
CA GLN A 372 -4.76 2.40 -0.27
C GLN A 372 -5.65 2.03 -1.44
N PHE A 373 -5.50 2.73 -2.57
CA PHE A 373 -6.29 2.49 -3.77
C PHE A 373 -5.56 2.97 -5.02
N LEU A 374 -6.14 2.66 -6.19
CA LEU A 374 -5.58 3.03 -7.49
C LEU A 374 -6.34 4.18 -8.13
N ILE A 375 -5.65 5.01 -8.93
CA ILE A 375 -6.25 5.96 -9.86
C ILE A 375 -5.85 5.54 -11.28
N TYR A 376 -6.81 5.40 -12.18
CA TYR A 376 -6.58 5.14 -13.60
C TYR A 376 -6.82 6.39 -14.43
N VAL A 377 -5.84 6.75 -15.27
CA VAL A 377 -5.98 7.88 -16.19
C VAL A 377 -6.55 7.40 -17.52
N GLN A 378 -7.74 7.86 -17.85
CA GLN A 378 -8.43 7.57 -19.09
C GLN A 378 -7.99 8.54 -20.20
N SER A 379 -8.04 8.06 -21.43
CA SER A 379 -7.88 8.91 -22.62
C SER A 379 -8.96 9.98 -22.65
N GLN A 380 -8.64 11.12 -23.26
CA GLN A 380 -9.65 12.13 -23.53
C GLN A 380 -10.69 11.53 -24.47
N THR A 381 -11.93 11.49 -24.00
CA THR A 381 -13.06 10.98 -24.78
C THR A 381 -13.36 11.92 -25.94
N ALA A 382 -13.74 11.35 -27.09
CA ALA A 382 -14.21 12.13 -28.24
C ALA A 382 -15.47 12.94 -27.93
N CYS A 383 -16.19 12.53 -26.88
CA CYS A 383 -17.30 13.25 -26.30
C CYS A 383 -16.91 13.80 -24.93
N SER A 384 -17.02 15.12 -24.74
CA SER A 384 -16.73 15.79 -23.47
C SER A 384 -17.88 15.73 -22.44
N LEU A 385 -19.02 15.12 -22.80
CA LEU A 385 -20.17 14.98 -21.90
C LEU A 385 -20.04 13.70 -21.11
N GLU A 386 -20.00 13.84 -19.79
CA GLU A 386 -19.95 12.72 -18.86
C GLU A 386 -21.31 11.99 -18.82
N PRO A 387 -21.32 10.65 -18.68
CA PRO A 387 -22.56 9.92 -18.44
C PRO A 387 -23.22 10.35 -17.13
N ILE A 388 -24.54 10.49 -17.15
CA ILE A 388 -25.32 10.79 -15.94
C ILE A 388 -25.86 9.49 -15.35
N ILE A 389 -25.47 9.16 -14.13
CA ILE A 389 -26.15 8.11 -13.36
C ILE A 389 -27.55 8.60 -13.01
N ILE A 390 -28.57 7.84 -13.41
CA ILE A 390 -29.95 8.11 -13.03
C ILE A 390 -30.12 7.55 -11.62
N PRO A 391 -30.36 8.39 -10.60
CA PRO A 391 -30.49 7.92 -9.22
C PRO A 391 -31.68 6.97 -9.10
N LEU A 392 -31.57 6.01 -8.17
CA LEU A 392 -32.72 5.23 -7.77
C LEU A 392 -33.72 6.16 -7.07
N ASP A 393 -35.02 5.98 -7.36
CA ASP A 393 -36.07 6.69 -6.63
C ASP A 393 -35.88 6.48 -5.12
N CYS A 394 -35.98 7.57 -4.36
CA CYS A 394 -35.46 7.62 -2.99
C CYS A 394 -36.12 6.57 -2.06
N CYS A 395 -35.27 5.96 -1.22
CA CYS A 395 -35.62 5.03 -0.14
C CYS A 395 -36.22 3.68 -0.59
N LEU A 396 -35.45 2.92 -1.37
CA LEU A 396 -35.77 1.51 -1.63
C LEU A 396 -35.70 0.70 -0.32
N GLU A 397 -36.84 0.54 0.35
CA GLU A 397 -36.94 -0.31 1.52
C GLU A 397 -36.80 -1.78 1.13
N VAL A 398 -35.93 -2.48 1.86
CA VAL A 398 -35.56 -3.87 1.60
C VAL A 398 -35.72 -4.69 2.87
N GLN A 399 -36.42 -5.81 2.77
CA GLN A 399 -36.62 -6.72 3.89
C GLN A 399 -35.52 -7.79 3.92
N VAL A 400 -34.99 -8.06 5.12
CA VAL A 400 -34.00 -9.11 5.35
C VAL A 400 -34.54 -10.46 4.83
N GLY A 401 -33.69 -11.19 4.10
CA GLY A 401 -34.02 -12.50 3.54
C GLY A 401 -34.88 -12.47 2.26
N VAL A 402 -35.38 -11.31 1.85
CA VAL A 402 -36.20 -11.15 0.65
C VAL A 402 -35.33 -10.72 -0.52
N SER A 403 -35.35 -11.47 -1.62
CA SER A 403 -34.61 -11.10 -2.83
C SER A 403 -35.28 -9.94 -3.54
N ILE A 404 -34.53 -8.87 -3.76
CA ILE A 404 -34.94 -7.68 -4.49
C ILE A 404 -34.21 -7.57 -5.83
N ARG A 405 -34.89 -7.00 -6.83
CA ARG A 405 -34.32 -6.66 -8.12
C ARG A 405 -34.56 -5.18 -8.43
N PHE A 406 -33.52 -4.49 -8.88
CA PHE A 406 -33.60 -3.09 -9.29
C PHE A 406 -32.66 -2.82 -10.48
N ASN A 407 -32.93 -1.74 -11.20
CA ASN A 407 -32.12 -1.33 -12.34
C ASN A 407 -31.31 -0.09 -11.96
N LEU A 408 -30.00 -0.14 -12.11
CA LEU A 408 -29.19 1.08 -12.16
C LEU A 408 -29.09 1.50 -13.61
N SER A 409 -29.45 2.74 -13.89
CA SER A 409 -29.49 3.27 -15.25
C SER A 409 -28.51 4.43 -15.39
N ALA A 410 -27.93 4.55 -16.57
CA ALA A 410 -27.07 5.67 -16.92
C ALA A 410 -27.49 6.23 -18.28
N LEU A 411 -27.45 7.56 -18.37
CA LEU A 411 -27.73 8.29 -19.59
C LEU A 411 -26.42 8.63 -20.29
N ASN A 412 -26.26 8.12 -21.50
CA ASN A 412 -25.22 8.52 -22.43
C ASN A 412 -25.66 9.81 -23.13
N LEU A 413 -25.05 10.93 -22.75
CA LEU A 413 -25.29 12.24 -23.35
C LEU A 413 -24.61 12.41 -24.72
N CYS A 414 -23.74 11.47 -25.09
CA CYS A 414 -23.03 11.49 -26.34
C CYS A 414 -23.86 10.87 -27.47
N ASN A 415 -23.54 11.25 -28.72
CA ASN A 415 -24.01 10.49 -29.86
C ASN A 415 -23.45 9.06 -29.78
N GLN A 416 -24.30 8.03 -29.91
CA GLN A 416 -23.90 6.63 -29.80
C GLN A 416 -22.84 6.21 -30.82
N ASN A 417 -22.72 6.91 -31.94
CA ASN A 417 -21.69 6.66 -32.93
C ASN A 417 -20.33 7.26 -32.54
N VAL A 418 -20.29 8.09 -31.48
CA VAL A 418 -19.09 8.76 -30.97
C VAL A 418 -18.59 8.09 -29.69
N ALA A 419 -19.50 7.71 -28.80
CA ALA A 419 -19.18 7.03 -27.55
C ALA A 419 -20.37 6.15 -27.11
N THR A 420 -20.10 4.94 -26.65
CA THR A 420 -21.12 3.98 -26.19
C THR A 420 -20.82 3.55 -24.77
N LEU A 421 -21.82 3.53 -23.87
CA LEU A 421 -21.59 3.00 -22.54
C LEU A 421 -21.14 1.54 -22.60
N THR A 422 -20.00 1.23 -21.98
CA THR A 422 -19.38 -0.09 -21.92
C THR A 422 -19.69 -0.80 -20.60
N ASP A 423 -19.90 -0.06 -19.51
CA ASP A 423 -20.25 -0.65 -18.21
C ASP A 423 -20.95 0.34 -17.26
N ILE A 424 -21.68 -0.18 -16.28
CA ILE A 424 -22.17 0.53 -15.09
C ILE A 424 -21.69 -0.26 -13.88
N VAL A 425 -20.59 0.18 -13.28
CA VAL A 425 -19.99 -0.53 -12.15
C VAL A 425 -20.49 0.03 -10.84
N VAL A 426 -21.06 -0.85 -10.02
CA VAL A 426 -21.27 -0.60 -8.59
C VAL A 426 -19.97 -0.87 -7.86
N SER A 427 -19.42 0.19 -7.31
CA SER A 427 -18.13 0.24 -6.67
C SER A 427 -18.25 -0.02 -5.15
N SER A 428 -19.40 0.26 -4.54
CA SER A 428 -19.69 -0.02 -3.11
C SER A 428 -20.05 -1.48 -2.81
N GLY A 429 -19.49 -1.99 -1.71
CA GLY A 429 -19.54 -3.39 -1.25
C GLY A 429 -20.85 -3.87 -0.63
N ILE A 430 -21.99 -3.75 -1.33
CA ILE A 430 -23.16 -4.57 -0.96
C ILE A 430 -22.86 -6.03 -1.32
N THR A 431 -22.35 -6.77 -0.35
CA THR A 431 -21.92 -8.16 -0.54
C THR A 431 -23.08 -9.05 -0.98
N GLY A 432 -22.84 -9.97 -1.92
CA GLY A 432 -23.85 -10.91 -2.41
C GLY A 432 -24.86 -10.28 -3.37
N MET A 433 -24.62 -9.05 -3.81
CA MET A 433 -25.31 -8.48 -4.96
C MET A 433 -24.75 -9.10 -6.25
N THR A 434 -25.63 -9.55 -7.12
CA THR A 434 -25.28 -10.06 -8.46
C THR A 434 -25.88 -9.13 -9.51
N HIS A 435 -25.26 -9.07 -10.68
CA HIS A 435 -25.74 -8.27 -11.79
C HIS A 435 -25.67 -9.07 -13.09
N ILE A 436 -26.45 -8.63 -14.06
CA ILE A 436 -26.32 -9.06 -15.45
C ILE A 436 -25.57 -8.00 -16.26
N ASN A 437 -25.13 -8.39 -17.46
CA ASN A 437 -24.43 -7.50 -18.38
C ASN A 437 -25.24 -6.24 -18.69
N LEU A 438 -24.51 -5.15 -18.97
CA LEU A 438 -25.06 -3.90 -19.44
C LEU A 438 -26.03 -4.14 -20.61
N THR A 439 -27.24 -3.60 -20.47
CA THR A 439 -28.29 -3.72 -21.47
C THR A 439 -28.65 -2.33 -21.98
N HIS A 440 -28.86 -2.24 -23.28
CA HIS A 440 -29.30 -1.02 -23.95
C HIS A 440 -30.83 -0.91 -23.91
N SER A 441 -31.38 0.27 -23.63
CA SER A 441 -32.83 0.46 -23.60
C SER A 441 -33.40 0.46 -25.01
N SER A 442 -34.40 -0.40 -25.24
CA SER A 442 -35.12 -0.48 -26.52
C SER A 442 -36.02 0.72 -26.80
N THR A 443 -36.34 1.53 -25.78
CA THR A 443 -37.24 2.69 -25.90
C THR A 443 -36.49 4.01 -26.00
N ASN A 444 -35.28 4.10 -25.48
CA ASN A 444 -34.45 5.30 -25.54
C ASN A 444 -33.00 4.90 -25.75
N SER A 445 -32.46 5.25 -26.91
CA SER A 445 -31.11 4.83 -27.28
C SER A 445 -30.01 5.51 -26.46
N SER A 446 -30.30 6.60 -25.75
CA SER A 446 -29.34 7.19 -24.83
C SER A 446 -29.28 6.48 -23.48
N ILE A 447 -30.20 5.58 -23.15
CA ILE A 447 -30.27 4.94 -21.82
C ILE A 447 -29.69 3.54 -21.86
N TYR A 448 -28.80 3.27 -20.92
CA TYR A 448 -28.28 1.94 -20.62
C TYR A 448 -28.63 1.59 -19.18
N TYR A 449 -28.82 0.31 -18.89
CA TYR A 449 -29.09 -0.14 -17.53
C TYR A 449 -28.46 -1.50 -17.24
N MET A 450 -28.17 -1.72 -15.97
CA MET A 450 -27.78 -3.02 -15.43
C MET A 450 -28.81 -3.45 -14.38
N LYS A 451 -29.23 -4.72 -14.46
CA LYS A 451 -30.16 -5.29 -13.48
C LYS A 451 -29.36 -5.93 -12.35
N PHE A 452 -29.62 -5.47 -11.14
CA PHE A 452 -29.02 -5.98 -9.92
C PHE A 452 -30.03 -6.84 -9.18
N THR A 453 -29.54 -7.94 -8.59
CA THR A 453 -30.29 -8.81 -7.68
C THR A 453 -29.55 -8.87 -6.36
N TRP A 454 -30.27 -8.69 -5.26
CA TRP A 454 -29.67 -8.71 -3.93
C TRP A 454 -30.63 -9.31 -2.90
N THR A 455 -30.09 -10.06 -1.93
CA THR A 455 -30.85 -10.61 -0.80
C THR A 455 -30.15 -10.22 0.50
N PRO A 456 -30.61 -9.17 1.21
CA PRO A 456 -30.01 -8.72 2.45
C PRO A 456 -30.04 -9.79 3.53
N GLN A 457 -29.02 -9.78 4.38
CA GLN A 457 -28.87 -10.69 5.52
C GLN A 457 -29.10 -9.90 6.82
N ALA A 458 -29.43 -10.58 7.92
CA ALA A 458 -29.75 -9.94 9.20
C ALA A 458 -28.60 -9.08 9.75
N ASN A 459 -27.36 -9.43 9.44
CA ASN A 459 -26.16 -8.65 9.78
C ASN A 459 -25.94 -7.40 8.90
N ARG A 460 -26.93 -6.99 8.10
CA ARG A 460 -26.86 -5.84 7.16
C ARG A 460 -28.06 -4.91 7.31
N ILE A 461 -28.72 -4.94 8.46
CA ILE A 461 -29.80 -4.01 8.80
C ILE A 461 -29.20 -2.60 8.94
N GLY A 462 -29.81 -1.61 8.30
CA GLY A 462 -29.36 -0.21 8.30
C GLY A 462 -29.26 0.38 6.90
N SER A 463 -28.85 1.65 6.82
CA SER A 463 -28.67 2.35 5.55
C SER A 463 -27.55 1.72 4.73
N GLN A 464 -27.82 1.42 3.46
CA GLN A 464 -26.83 0.93 2.50
C GLN A 464 -26.62 1.99 1.42
N GLN A 465 -25.37 2.26 1.09
CA GLN A 465 -25.01 3.23 0.05
C GLN A 465 -24.45 2.53 -1.18
N LEU A 466 -24.90 2.97 -2.35
CA LEU A 466 -24.43 2.49 -3.65
C LEU A 466 -23.56 3.56 -4.33
N CYS A 467 -22.26 3.30 -4.46
CA CYS A 467 -21.37 4.10 -5.28
C CYS A 467 -21.37 3.50 -6.69
N THR A 468 -21.71 4.27 -7.72
CA THR A 468 -21.86 3.77 -9.09
C THR A 468 -21.09 4.66 -10.06
N VAL A 469 -20.38 4.05 -11.00
CA VAL A 469 -19.66 4.73 -12.07
C VAL A 469 -20.09 4.13 -13.41
N ALA A 470 -20.38 4.99 -14.40
CA ALA A 470 -20.68 4.56 -15.76
C ALA A 470 -19.53 4.93 -16.70
N TYR A 471 -19.20 4.03 -17.63
CA TYR A 471 -18.07 4.15 -18.53
C TYR A 471 -18.54 4.17 -19.98
N THR A 472 -18.00 5.07 -20.79
CA THR A 472 -18.10 5.04 -22.26
C THR A 472 -16.86 4.48 -22.91
#